data_AF-A0A9X3NP28-F1
#
_entry.id   AF-A0A9X3NP28-F1
#
_cell.length_a   1.000
_cell.length_b   1.000
_cell.length_c   1.000
_cell.angle_alpha   90.00
_cell.angle_beta   90.00
_cell.angle_gamma   90.00
#
_symmetry.space_group_name_H-M   'P 1'
#
loop_
_entity.id
_entity.type
_entity.pdbx_description
1 polymer ?
#
loop_
_entity_poly.entity_id
_entity_poly.type
_entity_poly.pdbx_seq_one_letter_code
_entity_poly.pdbx_strand_id
1 'polypeptide(L)'
;MPASAPAVPARLLRPAALAAALPLALTACGPDLSSLRSAPIPDDAPRVADADLPPEPGEDAPFADKIEWNLVDSASRFARVADPDAAAECPEFDTSVDSELVCTVVFQGVEAEWEVTVNGGDYFASSQMRPLGRHVVRDVAEDLVRFEMDTETVRCDMDEVHVIPTEGDGEPVTCTWGRDRDSWRTEGREGTVRIEVSTPHAGMGNGEEFWLSPVE
;
A
#
# COMPACT_ATOMS: atom_id res chain seq x y z
N MET A 1 -67.03 13.05 -83.26
CA MET A 1 -67.22 13.40 -81.84
C MET A 1 -67.44 12.09 -81.09
N PRO A 2 -66.74 11.70 -79.99
CA PRO A 2 -65.73 12.36 -79.13
C PRO A 2 -64.30 11.82 -79.44
N ALA A 3 -63.19 12.55 -79.25
CA ALA A 3 -62.52 13.09 -78.05
C ALA A 3 -61.54 12.09 -77.40
N SER A 4 -60.24 12.37 -77.60
CA SER A 4 -59.09 11.78 -76.91
C SER A 4 -59.19 11.91 -75.39
N ALA A 5 -58.64 10.93 -74.67
CA ALA A 5 -58.08 11.17 -73.33
C ALA A 5 -56.84 10.28 -73.09
N PRO A 6 -55.83 10.78 -72.34
CA PRO A 6 -54.46 10.30 -72.38
C PRO A 6 -54.08 9.32 -71.25
N ALA A 7 -52.94 8.64 -71.45
CA ALA A 7 -52.27 7.77 -70.49
C ALA A 7 -51.84 8.52 -69.22
N VAL A 8 -52.03 7.89 -68.05
CA VAL A 8 -51.53 8.33 -66.75
C VAL A 8 -50.39 7.40 -66.31
N PRO A 9 -49.20 7.92 -65.94
CA PRO A 9 -48.09 7.10 -65.49
C PRO A 9 -48.25 6.69 -64.02
N ALA A 10 -47.82 5.46 -63.72
CA ALA A 10 -47.75 4.88 -62.39
C ALA A 10 -46.79 5.68 -61.48
N ARG A 11 -47.31 6.19 -60.36
CA ARG A 11 -46.48 6.74 -59.28
C ARG A 11 -45.92 5.59 -58.45
N LEU A 12 -44.61 5.39 -58.53
CA LEU A 12 -43.84 4.59 -57.58
C LEU A 12 -43.80 5.30 -56.23
N LEU A 13 -44.43 4.70 -55.22
CA LEU A 13 -44.29 5.09 -53.82
C LEU A 13 -42.90 4.67 -53.32
N ARG A 14 -42.06 5.66 -52.98
CA ARG A 14 -40.82 5.45 -52.23
C ARG A 14 -41.17 5.09 -50.77
N PRO A 15 -40.68 3.97 -50.23
CA PRO A 15 -40.76 3.73 -48.79
C PRO A 15 -39.81 4.72 -48.07
N ALA A 16 -40.37 5.53 -47.18
CA ALA A 16 -39.59 6.33 -46.24
C ALA A 16 -38.96 5.37 -45.22
N ALA A 17 -37.66 5.13 -45.37
CA ALA A 17 -36.88 4.43 -44.36
C ALA A 17 -36.78 5.33 -43.12
N LEU A 18 -37.56 4.99 -42.09
CA LEU A 18 -37.36 5.47 -40.73
C LEU A 18 -36.00 4.94 -40.26
N ALA A 19 -34.97 5.78 -40.33
CA ALA A 19 -33.71 5.54 -39.66
C ALA A 19 -33.96 5.58 -38.15
N ALA A 20 -34.15 4.41 -37.54
CA ALA A 20 -34.08 4.26 -36.11
C ALA A 20 -32.66 4.62 -35.67
N ALA A 21 -32.48 5.83 -35.14
CA ALA A 21 -31.28 6.22 -34.43
C ALA A 21 -31.20 5.38 -33.15
N LEU A 22 -30.53 4.23 -33.25
CA LEU A 22 -30.05 3.50 -32.10
C LEU A 22 -29.10 4.44 -31.34
N PRO A 23 -29.36 4.75 -30.06
CA PRO A 23 -28.37 5.45 -29.27
C PRO A 23 -27.17 4.51 -29.18
N LEU A 24 -26.06 4.91 -29.81
CA LEU A 24 -24.75 4.36 -29.52
C LEU A 24 -24.48 4.72 -28.06
N ALA A 25 -24.92 3.86 -27.14
CA ALA A 25 -24.35 3.80 -25.81
C ALA A 25 -22.87 3.51 -26.03
N LEU A 26 -22.06 4.58 -26.03
CA LEU A 26 -20.63 4.48 -25.80
C LEU A 26 -20.52 3.83 -24.42
N THR A 27 -20.48 2.50 -24.40
CA THR A 27 -19.90 1.79 -23.26
C THR A 27 -18.49 2.34 -23.19
N ALA A 28 -18.23 3.22 -22.23
CA ALA A 28 -16.88 3.61 -21.90
C ALA A 28 -16.14 2.29 -21.60
N CYS A 29 -15.38 1.79 -22.58
CA CYS A 29 -14.61 0.54 -22.45
C CYS A 29 -13.37 0.82 -21.60
N GLY A 30 -13.59 1.27 -20.37
CA GLY A 30 -12.57 1.55 -19.38
C GLY A 30 -12.98 0.96 -18.03
N PRO A 31 -12.00 0.66 -17.17
CA PRO A 31 -12.26 0.24 -15.80
C PRO A 31 -13.10 1.28 -15.06
N ASP A 32 -13.94 0.83 -14.13
CA ASP A 32 -14.72 1.73 -13.28
C ASP A 32 -13.81 2.31 -12.18
N LEU A 33 -13.30 3.51 -12.44
CA LEU A 33 -12.39 4.20 -11.50
C LEU A 33 -13.14 4.98 -10.42
N SER A 34 -14.48 5.02 -10.45
CA SER A 34 -15.27 5.91 -9.58
C SER A 34 -15.18 5.57 -8.09
N SER A 35 -14.81 4.33 -7.75
CA SER A 35 -14.59 3.87 -6.38
C SER A 35 -13.15 4.08 -5.88
N LEU A 36 -12.23 4.47 -6.76
CA LEU A 36 -10.80 4.61 -6.46
C LEU A 36 -10.43 6.05 -6.07
N ARG A 37 -9.30 6.22 -5.38
CA ARG A 37 -8.78 7.52 -4.96
C ARG A 37 -7.71 7.99 -5.93
N SER A 38 -7.94 9.15 -6.53
CA SER A 38 -7.00 9.78 -7.46
C SER A 38 -5.96 10.64 -6.74
N ALA A 39 -4.70 10.42 -7.04
CA ALA A 39 -3.58 11.30 -6.67
C ALA A 39 -2.46 11.18 -7.72
N PRO A 40 -1.52 12.15 -7.81
CA PRO A 40 -0.37 12.04 -8.69
C PRO A 40 0.45 10.77 -8.41
N ILE A 41 1.06 10.21 -9.46
CA ILE A 41 2.06 9.15 -9.30
C ILE A 41 3.31 9.77 -8.68
N PRO A 42 3.82 9.25 -7.55
CA PRO A 42 5.08 9.73 -6.97
C PRO A 42 6.25 9.60 -7.95
N ASP A 43 7.19 10.54 -7.91
CA ASP A 43 8.40 10.47 -8.75
C ASP A 43 9.34 9.32 -8.32
N ASP A 44 9.33 8.97 -7.02
CA ASP A 44 10.13 7.92 -6.40
C ASP A 44 9.24 7.05 -5.49
N ALA A 45 9.67 5.81 -5.24
CA ALA A 45 9.01 4.96 -4.26
C ALA A 45 9.04 5.62 -2.87
N PRO A 46 7.93 5.56 -2.09
CA PRO A 46 7.89 6.15 -0.76
C PRO A 46 8.95 5.52 0.13
N ARG A 47 9.66 6.38 0.86
CA ARG A 47 10.70 6.06 1.83
C ARG A 47 10.76 7.16 2.88
N VAL A 48 11.05 6.79 4.12
CA VAL A 48 11.36 7.77 5.16
C VAL A 48 12.76 8.35 4.92
N ALA A 49 12.92 9.67 5.09
CA ALA A 49 14.24 10.29 5.06
C ALA A 49 14.89 10.18 6.44
N ASP A 50 16.20 9.96 6.50
CA ASP A 50 16.91 9.84 7.79
C ASP A 50 16.80 11.10 8.64
N ALA A 51 16.60 12.26 8.02
CA ALA A 51 16.42 13.54 8.71
C ALA A 51 15.07 13.70 9.41
N ASP A 52 14.07 12.87 9.04
CA ASP A 52 12.72 12.92 9.62
C ASP A 52 12.59 11.95 10.82
N LEU A 53 13.57 11.07 11.03
CA LEU A 53 13.61 10.14 12.14
C LEU A 53 13.96 10.83 13.46
N PRO A 54 13.51 10.29 14.62
CA PRO A 54 13.94 10.80 15.92
C PRO A 54 15.47 10.70 16.06
N PRO A 55 16.10 11.65 16.77
CA PRO A 55 17.55 11.66 16.93
C PRO A 55 18.02 10.39 17.65
N GLU A 56 19.07 9.77 17.11
CA GLU A 56 19.68 8.59 17.72
C GLU A 56 20.21 8.92 19.13
N PRO A 57 19.92 8.07 20.14
CA PRO A 57 20.49 8.22 21.47
C PRO A 57 22.02 8.17 21.43
N GLY A 58 22.66 9.01 22.24
CA GLY A 58 24.12 9.02 22.33
C GLY A 58 24.71 7.70 22.86
N GLU A 59 26.02 7.54 22.70
CA GLU A 59 26.73 6.33 23.18
C GLU A 59 26.58 6.09 24.68
N ASP A 60 26.41 7.14 25.48
CA ASP A 60 26.23 7.07 26.94
C ASP A 60 24.75 6.93 27.37
N ALA A 61 23.80 6.89 26.44
CA ALA A 61 22.39 6.71 26.75
C ALA A 61 22.13 5.31 27.36
N PRO A 62 21.14 5.18 28.27
CA PRO A 62 20.68 3.89 28.76
C PRO A 62 20.43 2.90 27.63
N PHE A 63 20.75 1.63 27.87
CA PHE A 63 20.57 0.59 26.85
C PHE A 63 19.09 0.39 26.47
N ALA A 64 18.17 0.59 27.41
CA ALA A 64 16.73 0.59 27.16
C ALA A 64 16.33 1.66 26.13
N ASP A 65 16.75 2.92 26.33
CA ASP A 65 16.49 4.02 25.40
C ASP A 65 17.00 3.72 23.98
N LYS A 66 18.13 3.01 23.86
CA LYS A 66 18.66 2.57 22.56
C LYS A 66 17.79 1.50 21.90
N ILE A 67 17.28 0.54 22.67
CA ILE A 67 16.34 -0.47 22.14
C ILE A 67 15.06 0.20 21.67
N GLU A 68 14.46 1.05 22.51
CA GLU A 68 13.22 1.75 22.19
C GLU A 68 13.36 2.62 20.93
N TRP A 69 14.47 3.35 20.81
CA TRP A 69 14.78 4.11 19.59
C TRP A 69 14.91 3.20 18.36
N ASN A 70 15.63 2.07 18.46
CA ASN A 70 15.79 1.14 17.34
C ASN A 70 14.44 0.55 16.89
N LEU A 71 13.52 0.31 17.83
CA LEU A 71 12.16 -0.15 17.51
C LEU A 71 11.37 0.91 16.74
N VAL A 72 11.44 2.19 17.16
CA VAL A 72 10.78 3.31 16.46
C VAL A 72 11.41 3.55 15.09
N ASP A 73 12.74 3.52 14.97
CA ASP A 73 13.45 3.62 13.67
C ASP A 73 13.00 2.51 12.73
N SER A 74 13.00 1.25 13.18
CA SER A 74 12.58 0.10 12.38
C SER A 74 11.11 0.16 11.97
N ALA A 75 10.22 0.61 12.87
CA ALA A 75 8.81 0.81 12.57
C ALA A 75 8.62 1.93 11.52
N SER A 76 9.30 3.07 11.68
CA SER A 76 9.23 4.20 10.75
C SER A 76 9.76 3.85 9.36
N ARG A 77 10.89 3.12 9.29
CA ARG A 77 11.47 2.66 8.03
C ARG A 77 10.55 1.70 7.30
N PHE A 78 9.95 0.76 8.02
CA PHE A 78 8.98 -0.16 7.42
C PHE A 78 7.71 0.53 6.98
N ALA A 79 7.16 1.43 7.82
CA ALA A 79 6.03 2.26 7.47
C ALA A 79 6.34 3.26 6.34
N ARG A 80 7.64 3.42 5.97
CA ARG A 80 8.18 4.34 4.96
C ARG A 80 7.78 5.80 5.18
N VAL A 81 7.47 6.16 6.42
CA VAL A 81 7.12 7.51 6.86
C VAL A 81 7.56 7.67 8.31
N ALA A 82 7.92 8.89 8.70
CA ALA A 82 8.19 9.20 10.09
C ALA A 82 6.90 9.61 10.81
N ASP A 83 6.80 9.25 12.08
CA ASP A 83 5.79 9.78 12.99
C ASP A 83 6.50 10.48 14.16
N PRO A 84 6.35 11.81 14.31
CA PRO A 84 7.01 12.55 15.38
C PRO A 84 6.51 12.16 16.78
N ASP A 85 5.34 11.54 16.88
CA ASP A 85 4.73 11.08 18.12
C ASP A 85 4.96 9.56 18.35
N ALA A 86 5.71 8.88 17.47
CA ALA A 86 6.00 7.47 17.63
C ALA A 86 6.88 7.21 18.86
N ALA A 87 6.52 6.18 19.60
CA ALA A 87 7.21 5.77 20.82
C ALA A 87 7.24 4.25 20.94
N ALA A 88 8.27 3.74 21.59
CA ALA A 88 8.34 2.35 21.99
C ALA A 88 8.47 2.28 23.51
N GLU A 89 7.80 1.32 24.11
CA GLU A 89 7.88 1.05 25.54
C GLU A 89 8.27 -0.42 25.75
N CYS A 90 9.35 -0.62 26.49
CA CYS A 90 9.81 -1.95 26.89
C CYS A 90 9.63 -2.14 28.41
N PRO A 91 9.23 -3.33 28.88
CA PRO A 91 9.26 -3.65 30.32
C PRO A 91 10.66 -3.44 30.91
N GLU A 92 10.76 -3.15 32.21
CA GLU A 92 12.07 -3.07 32.89
C GLU A 92 12.84 -4.39 32.78
N PHE A 93 14.14 -4.31 32.48
CA PHE A 93 15.02 -5.47 32.36
C PHE A 93 16.43 -5.16 32.87
N ASP A 94 17.18 -6.21 33.20
CA ASP A 94 18.56 -6.11 33.68
C ASP A 94 19.54 -6.51 32.57
N THR A 95 20.41 -5.59 32.17
CA THR A 95 21.40 -5.79 31.10
C THR A 95 22.51 -6.78 31.46
N SER A 96 22.62 -7.19 32.72
CA SER A 96 23.63 -8.15 33.19
C SER A 96 23.22 -9.61 33.00
N VAL A 97 21.95 -9.87 32.65
CA VAL A 97 21.41 -11.22 32.46
C VAL A 97 20.64 -11.33 31.15
N ASP A 98 20.57 -12.53 30.60
CA ASP A 98 19.73 -12.80 29.44
C ASP A 98 18.25 -12.62 29.78
N SER A 99 17.50 -11.98 28.89
CA SER A 99 16.08 -11.70 29.08
C SER A 99 15.33 -11.75 27.75
N GLU A 100 14.11 -12.25 27.78
CA GLU A 100 13.15 -12.15 26.68
C GLU A 100 11.98 -11.29 27.15
N LEU A 101 11.65 -10.28 26.36
CA LEU A 101 10.61 -9.31 26.70
C LEU A 101 9.82 -8.92 25.45
N VAL A 102 8.58 -8.46 25.68
CA VAL A 102 7.71 -7.95 24.62
C VAL A 102 7.64 -6.44 24.78
N CYS A 103 8.16 -5.70 23.81
CA CYS A 103 8.00 -4.25 23.73
C CYS A 103 6.79 -3.91 22.87
N THR A 104 6.19 -2.77 23.15
CA THR A 104 5.09 -2.22 22.34
C THR A 104 5.56 -0.97 21.62
N VAL A 105 5.32 -0.88 20.31
CA VAL A 105 5.55 0.32 19.52
C VAL A 105 4.20 0.95 19.19
N VAL A 106 4.02 2.21 19.57
CA VAL A 106 2.89 3.05 19.18
C VAL A 106 3.31 3.89 17.97
N PHE A 107 2.59 3.76 16.87
CA PHE A 107 2.82 4.50 15.63
C PHE A 107 1.48 5.03 15.11
N GLN A 108 1.36 6.35 15.01
CA GLN A 108 0.13 7.10 14.70
C GLN A 108 -1.07 6.63 15.54
N GLY A 109 -0.82 6.36 16.83
CA GLY A 109 -1.82 5.90 17.78
C GLY A 109 -2.23 4.43 17.67
N VAL A 110 -1.56 3.63 16.83
CA VAL A 110 -1.80 2.19 16.68
C VAL A 110 -0.62 1.41 17.27
N GLU A 111 -0.91 0.36 18.04
CA GLU A 111 0.10 -0.45 18.74
C GLU A 111 0.50 -1.68 17.92
N ALA A 112 1.79 -2.00 17.90
CA ALA A 112 2.30 -3.30 17.44
C ALA A 112 3.36 -3.85 18.40
N GLU A 113 3.33 -5.16 18.61
CA GLU A 113 4.24 -5.85 19.54
C GLU A 113 5.52 -6.32 18.84
N TRP A 114 6.60 -6.34 19.62
CA TRP A 114 7.93 -6.81 19.23
C TRP A 114 8.50 -7.71 20.31
N GLU A 115 9.00 -8.88 19.92
CA GLU A 115 9.84 -9.69 20.79
C GLU A 115 11.26 -9.15 20.78
N VAL A 116 11.80 -8.94 21.98
CA VAL A 116 13.17 -8.48 22.17
C VAL A 116 13.90 -9.50 23.05
N THR A 117 14.97 -10.06 22.51
CA THR A 117 15.89 -10.91 23.25
C THR A 117 17.14 -10.10 23.60
N VAL A 118 17.30 -9.79 24.87
CA VAL A 118 18.50 -9.18 25.42
C VAL A 118 19.46 -10.29 25.82
N ASN A 119 20.65 -10.29 25.21
CA ASN A 119 21.77 -11.12 25.60
C ASN A 119 22.64 -10.28 26.53
N GLY A 120 22.53 -10.54 27.83
CA GLY A 120 23.18 -9.76 28.87
C GLY A 120 24.63 -10.14 29.08
N GLY A 121 25.38 -9.27 29.75
CA GLY A 121 26.76 -9.57 30.08
C GLY A 121 27.44 -8.50 30.93
N ASP A 122 28.46 -8.91 31.69
CA ASP A 122 29.18 -8.03 32.62
C ASP A 122 29.91 -6.85 31.93
N TYR A 123 30.20 -6.99 30.63
CA TYR A 123 30.98 -6.01 29.87
C TYR A 123 30.26 -5.48 28.63
N PHE A 124 29.40 -6.30 28.01
CA PHE A 124 28.67 -5.96 26.80
C PHE A 124 27.31 -6.64 26.82
N ALA A 125 26.27 -5.88 26.50
CA ALA A 125 24.93 -6.38 26.22
C ALA A 125 24.62 -6.20 24.73
N SER A 126 23.79 -7.09 24.18
CA SER A 126 23.30 -6.98 22.81
C SER A 126 21.82 -7.37 22.76
N SER A 127 21.10 -6.88 21.75
CA SER A 127 19.68 -7.20 21.57
C SER A 127 19.43 -7.79 20.19
N GLN A 128 18.43 -8.66 20.13
CA GLN A 128 17.79 -9.09 18.88
C GLN A 128 16.31 -8.69 18.98
N MET A 129 15.78 -8.12 17.92
CA MET A 129 14.41 -7.60 17.88
C MET A 129 13.68 -8.28 16.73
N ARG A 130 12.49 -8.80 17.01
CA ARG A 130 11.65 -9.52 16.07
C ARG A 130 10.24 -8.95 16.11
N PRO A 131 9.73 -8.36 15.03
CA PRO A 131 8.38 -7.84 15.03
C PRO A 131 7.36 -8.96 15.05
N LEU A 132 6.31 -8.83 15.86
CA LEU A 132 5.12 -9.68 15.82
C LEU A 132 4.05 -9.08 14.90
N GLY A 133 4.06 -7.75 14.75
CA GLY A 133 3.23 -7.02 13.81
C GLY A 133 3.95 -5.80 13.25
N ARG A 134 3.51 -5.33 12.08
CA ARG A 134 4.09 -4.16 11.44
C ARG A 134 3.04 -3.19 10.94
N HIS A 135 3.24 -1.91 11.25
CA HIS A 135 2.40 -0.81 10.81
C HIS A 135 2.55 -0.56 9.31
N VAL A 136 1.43 -0.57 8.61
CA VAL A 136 1.31 -0.11 7.24
C VAL A 136 0.40 1.12 7.26
N VAL A 137 0.86 2.20 6.65
CA VAL A 137 0.10 3.45 6.53
C VAL A 137 -0.58 3.47 5.17
N ARG A 138 -1.90 3.71 5.13
CA ARG A 138 -2.70 3.62 3.91
C ARG A 138 -2.17 4.52 2.81
N ASP A 139 -1.86 5.77 3.13
CA ASP A 139 -1.41 6.74 2.14
C ASP A 139 -0.07 6.31 1.51
N VAL A 140 0.86 5.80 2.33
CA VAL A 140 2.13 5.22 1.86
C VAL A 140 1.88 3.98 0.99
N ALA A 141 0.99 3.08 1.42
CA ALA A 141 0.66 1.88 0.67
C ALA A 141 0.05 2.23 -0.69
N GLU A 142 -0.90 3.15 -0.73
CA GLU A 142 -1.50 3.62 -1.97
C GLU A 142 -0.44 4.29 -2.87
N ASP A 143 0.45 5.11 -2.32
CA ASP A 143 1.53 5.76 -3.08
C ASP A 143 2.55 4.77 -3.64
N LEU A 144 2.89 3.72 -2.89
CA LEU A 144 3.72 2.63 -3.39
C LEU A 144 3.04 1.92 -4.56
N VAL A 145 1.75 1.62 -4.45
CA VAL A 145 0.97 1.00 -5.55
C VAL A 145 0.91 1.94 -6.76
N ARG A 146 0.71 3.25 -6.56
CA ARG A 146 0.73 4.25 -7.64
C ARG A 146 2.07 4.24 -8.37
N PHE A 147 3.17 4.23 -7.63
CA PHE A 147 4.52 4.19 -8.17
C PHE A 147 4.80 2.90 -8.95
N GLU A 148 4.51 1.73 -8.35
CA GLU A 148 4.85 0.43 -8.94
C GLU A 148 3.94 0.06 -10.12
N MET A 149 2.64 0.37 -10.03
CA MET A 149 1.66 0.04 -11.06
C MET A 149 1.53 1.13 -12.13
N ASP A 150 2.23 2.26 -11.97
CA ASP A 150 2.17 3.43 -12.84
C ASP A 150 0.71 3.87 -13.07
N THR A 151 0.07 4.29 -11.98
CA THR A 151 -1.36 4.61 -11.95
C THR A 151 -1.67 5.74 -10.98
N GLU A 152 -2.59 6.62 -11.37
CA GLU A 152 -3.05 7.73 -10.52
C GLU A 152 -4.18 7.29 -9.56
N THR A 153 -4.84 6.15 -9.81
CA THR A 153 -6.01 5.73 -9.03
C THR A 153 -5.81 4.39 -8.33
N VAL A 154 -5.93 4.43 -7.00
CA VAL A 154 -5.72 3.30 -6.08
C VAL A 154 -6.72 3.39 -4.92
N ARG A 155 -7.09 2.25 -4.34
CA ARG A 155 -7.75 2.18 -3.04
C ARG A 155 -7.28 0.93 -2.30
N CYS A 156 -6.70 1.12 -1.13
CA CYS A 156 -6.39 0.01 -0.22
C CYS A 156 -7.54 -0.21 0.78
N ASP A 157 -7.91 -1.47 0.98
CA ASP A 157 -8.93 -1.88 1.96
C ASP A 157 -8.25 -2.16 3.30
N MET A 158 -8.11 -1.09 4.08
CA MET A 158 -7.48 -1.08 5.40
C MET A 158 -7.86 0.22 6.12
N ASP A 159 -7.63 0.31 7.43
CA ASP A 159 -7.68 1.56 8.18
C ASP A 159 -6.56 2.55 7.78
N GLU A 160 -6.51 3.74 8.37
CA GLU A 160 -5.46 4.73 8.07
C GLU A 160 -4.06 4.18 8.40
N VAL A 161 -3.96 3.48 9.53
CA VAL A 161 -2.82 2.64 9.89
C VAL A 161 -3.35 1.27 10.25
N HIS A 162 -2.73 0.23 9.70
CA HIS A 162 -3.11 -1.16 9.93
C HIS A 162 -1.87 -1.96 10.34
N VAL A 163 -2.03 -2.91 11.26
CA VAL A 163 -0.94 -3.78 11.70
C VAL A 163 -1.07 -5.12 11.00
N ILE A 164 -0.12 -5.42 10.11
CA ILE A 164 -0.05 -6.74 9.49
C ILE A 164 0.78 -7.65 10.42
N PRO A 165 0.24 -8.78 10.88
CA PRO A 165 1.01 -9.72 11.67
C PRO A 165 2.13 -10.33 10.82
N THR A 166 3.30 -10.54 11.41
CA THR A 166 4.46 -11.13 10.73
C THR A 166 4.42 -12.66 10.74
N GLU A 167 3.63 -13.23 11.64
CA GLU A 167 3.39 -14.67 11.79
C GLU A 167 1.89 -14.97 11.91
N GLY A 168 1.47 -16.14 11.45
CA GLY A 168 0.07 -16.60 11.55
C GLY A 168 -0.84 -16.08 10.44
N ASP A 169 -2.15 -16.26 10.66
CA ASP A 169 -3.20 -15.88 9.71
C ASP A 169 -3.70 -14.47 10.03
N GLY A 170 -3.17 -13.46 9.32
CA GLY A 170 -3.68 -12.09 9.33
C GLY A 170 -4.60 -11.80 8.15
N GLU A 171 -5.51 -10.83 8.31
CA GLU A 171 -6.22 -10.29 7.16
C GLU A 171 -5.22 -9.52 6.27
N PRO A 172 -5.05 -9.93 5.00
CA PRO A 172 -4.11 -9.25 4.14
C PRO A 172 -4.66 -7.89 3.70
N VAL A 173 -3.81 -6.86 3.72
CA VAL A 173 -4.15 -5.59 3.09
C VAL A 173 -4.17 -5.79 1.57
N THR A 174 -5.30 -5.48 0.95
CA THR A 174 -5.46 -5.52 -0.51
C THR A 174 -5.66 -4.12 -1.07
N CYS A 175 -5.06 -3.85 -2.22
CA CYS A 175 -5.17 -2.58 -2.92
C CYS A 175 -5.64 -2.81 -4.35
N THR A 176 -6.78 -2.23 -4.69
CA THR A 176 -7.28 -2.20 -6.06
C THR A 176 -6.74 -0.95 -6.75
N TRP A 177 -6.30 -1.11 -7.99
CA TRP A 177 -5.80 -0.02 -8.82
C TRP A 177 -6.41 -0.07 -10.22
N GLY A 178 -6.46 1.08 -10.88
CA GLY A 178 -6.98 1.19 -12.24
C GLY A 178 -6.49 2.43 -12.96
N ARG A 179 -6.49 2.40 -14.29
CA ARG A 179 -6.06 3.53 -15.12
C ARG A 179 -6.76 3.60 -16.48
N ASP A 180 -6.86 4.83 -16.98
CA ASP A 180 -7.51 5.13 -18.25
C ASP A 180 -6.63 4.93 -19.49
N ARG A 181 -5.32 4.69 -19.31
CA ARG A 181 -4.35 4.54 -20.39
C ARG A 181 -3.47 3.33 -20.15
N ASP A 182 -2.93 2.78 -21.22
CA ASP A 182 -1.93 1.73 -21.13
C ASP A 182 -0.62 2.32 -20.58
N SER A 183 0.11 1.54 -19.78
CA SER A 183 1.48 1.83 -19.40
C SER A 183 2.42 0.80 -20.00
N TRP A 184 3.66 1.20 -20.17
CA TRP A 184 4.76 0.30 -20.49
C TRP A 184 5.21 -0.54 -19.27
N ARG A 185 4.82 -0.16 -18.05
CA ARG A 185 5.30 -0.79 -16.79
C ARG A 185 4.52 -2.05 -16.40
N THR A 186 3.23 -2.09 -16.70
CA THR A 186 2.33 -3.21 -16.35
C THR A 186 1.39 -3.52 -17.51
N GLU A 187 1.09 -4.80 -17.75
CA GLU A 187 0.24 -5.22 -18.90
C GLU A 187 -1.27 -4.96 -18.68
N GLY A 188 -1.70 -4.83 -17.42
CA GLY A 188 -3.11 -4.60 -17.05
C GLY A 188 -3.50 -3.12 -17.02
N ARG A 189 -4.80 -2.83 -17.15
CA ARG A 189 -5.37 -1.48 -16.91
C ARG A 189 -6.07 -1.36 -15.56
N GLU A 190 -6.26 -2.48 -14.89
CA GLU A 190 -6.79 -2.60 -13.54
C GLU A 190 -6.24 -3.88 -12.93
N GLY A 191 -6.25 -3.94 -11.60
CA GLY A 191 -5.83 -5.12 -10.87
C GLY A 191 -6.01 -4.96 -9.37
N THR A 192 -5.78 -6.06 -8.66
CA THR A 192 -5.70 -6.06 -7.20
C THR A 192 -4.34 -6.64 -6.80
N VAL A 193 -3.67 -5.95 -5.90
CA VAL A 193 -2.43 -6.40 -5.28
C VAL A 193 -2.63 -6.57 -3.78
N ARG A 194 -1.87 -7.46 -3.18
CA ARG A 194 -1.77 -7.66 -1.75
C ARG A 194 -0.45 -7.11 -1.24
N ILE A 195 -0.47 -6.50 -0.05
CA ILE A 195 0.74 -6.15 0.69
C ILE A 195 1.20 -7.38 1.47
N GLU A 196 2.43 -7.81 1.21
CA GLU A 196 3.07 -8.91 1.90
C GLU A 196 4.28 -8.42 2.70
N VAL A 197 4.44 -8.98 3.90
CA VAL A 197 5.57 -8.70 4.78
C VAL A 197 6.56 -9.86 4.67
N SER A 198 7.84 -9.57 4.43
CA SER A 198 8.86 -10.60 4.64
C SER A 198 9.14 -10.75 6.11
N THR A 199 9.14 -12.00 6.57
CA THR A 199 10.06 -12.35 7.65
C THR A 199 11.46 -12.36 7.05
N PRO A 200 12.44 -11.69 7.68
CA PRO A 200 13.80 -11.66 7.16
C PRO A 200 14.33 -13.10 7.04
N HIS A 201 14.43 -13.59 5.80
CA HIS A 201 15.19 -14.80 5.52
C HIS A 201 16.66 -14.43 5.72
N ALA A 202 17.34 -15.18 6.60
CA ALA A 202 18.74 -14.98 6.92
C ALA A 202 19.59 -14.82 5.63
N GLY A 203 20.02 -13.59 5.34
CA GLY A 203 21.03 -13.31 4.31
C GLY A 203 20.63 -12.42 3.12
N MET A 204 19.43 -11.84 3.05
CA MET A 204 19.09 -10.86 2.00
C MET A 204 18.75 -9.49 2.59
N GLY A 205 19.75 -8.60 2.65
CA GLY A 205 19.57 -7.15 2.85
C GLY A 205 19.18 -6.71 4.27
N ASN A 206 19.60 -5.51 4.66
CA ASN A 206 19.31 -4.91 5.97
C ASN A 206 17.92 -4.25 6.03
N GLY A 207 16.93 -4.75 5.29
CA GLY A 207 15.62 -4.11 5.20
C GLY A 207 14.53 -5.15 5.31
N GLU A 208 13.82 -5.14 6.43
CA GLU A 208 12.48 -5.72 6.48
C GLU A 208 11.60 -4.81 5.61
N GLU A 209 11.31 -5.24 4.38
CA GLU A 209 10.47 -4.52 3.44
C GLU A 209 9.15 -5.28 3.24
N PHE A 210 8.09 -4.53 2.96
CA PHE A 210 6.88 -5.08 2.36
C PHE A 210 6.87 -4.86 0.86
N TRP A 211 6.33 -5.83 0.11
CA TRP A 211 6.16 -5.77 -1.35
C TRP A 211 4.71 -6.04 -1.75
N LEU A 212 4.44 -5.79 -3.04
CA LEU A 212 3.15 -6.01 -3.65
C LEU A 212 3.16 -7.35 -4.39
N SER A 213 2.20 -8.22 -4.10
CA SER A 213 1.95 -9.44 -4.86
C SER A 213 0.61 -9.37 -5.58
N PRO A 214 0.47 -9.90 -6.81
CA PRO A 214 -0.83 -10.00 -7.46
C PRO A 214 -1.79 -10.90 -6.67
N VAL A 215 -3.07 -10.54 -6.62
CA VAL A 215 -4.12 -11.45 -6.15
C VAL A 215 -4.61 -12.28 -7.33
N GLU A 216 -4.42 -13.60 -7.29
CA GLU A 216 -4.89 -14.56 -8.31
C GLU A 216 -6.43 -14.75 -8.29
#